data_AF-G5AF17-F1
#
_entry.id   AF-G5AF17-F1
#
_cell.length_a   1.000
_cell.length_b   1.000
_cell.length_c   1.000
_cell.angle_alpha   90.00
_cell.angle_beta   90.00
_cell.angle_gamma   90.00
#
_symmetry.space_group_name_H-M   'P 1'
#
loop_
_entity.id
_entity.type
_entity.pdbx_description
1 polymer ?
#
loop_
_entity_poly.entity_id
_entity_poly.type
_entity_poly.pdbx_seq_one_letter_code
_entity_poly.pdbx_strand_id
1 'polypeptide(L)'
;MDDPEFAAELLKFGAEGISSTESAPIQVHTLSHIAPAMAADPPKATLPSSRSLKTAPSIDEDYLIDAFDDESDSEEETNHLTSVMSSGSLHSMPSTSPDAEASEAQSKDTNAKDERIADLNSQLQKARQTAVVLKRKGDIQGALESMRRAKQIQTLIDRKHQVSGVPAALLVPAQESVNAANFQKIEQLLVEFGNRAATLAKENLSVSREKASEWLSKRKRYGAELDKLRQMRQNPLQLAPSYEIVKTSRQVEFELAFVPDDQIKVSVKSVNELRQVAGKPVFVKFCLNFPSATPHEGQTAEFEINAKPPYLTEVPSSEQSFSFRLARSRGTMRLFEIKKAIFEVWKPGTLFRNPELVARAYQELTPLLTSCEINTHIPFLGSNRKPCGGDIEIALQMRRPLKERETRLETVEELVIGDYVEPVASSSNHVPMPSDQVAPPPASLDDPHHVDLIVSYDVMNEELEKLGAKLPSLTGPAAIELSDRHDSLTLKKQLLEIEMQTGKLTLEMYVERLHSRISADRVLVSQLLASNRRLDAARVLHRVKIMEKELEGTEGGSEDA
;
A
#
# COMPACT_ATOMS: atom_id res chain seq x y z
N MET A 1 -6.83 -6.03 -42.96
CA MET A 1 -6.83 -7.31 -42.21
C MET A 1 -7.53 -8.25 -43.16
N ASP A 2 -6.73 -8.91 -44.01
CA ASP A 2 -7.23 -9.63 -45.20
C ASP A 2 -6.54 -11.00 -45.24
N ASP A 3 -6.81 -11.81 -44.20
CA ASP A 3 -6.31 -13.18 -44.12
C ASP A 3 -7.48 -14.16 -44.40
N PRO A 4 -7.43 -14.93 -45.50
CA PRO A 4 -8.47 -15.89 -45.85
C PRO A 4 -8.55 -17.10 -44.90
N GLU A 5 -7.48 -17.45 -44.18
CA GLU A 5 -7.51 -18.54 -43.20
C GLU A 5 -8.32 -18.13 -41.95
N PHE A 6 -8.21 -16.86 -41.55
CA PHE A 6 -9.00 -16.26 -40.48
C PHE A 6 -10.52 -16.30 -40.75
N ALA A 7 -10.93 -16.10 -42.00
CA ALA A 7 -12.33 -16.18 -42.40
C ALA A 7 -12.88 -17.63 -42.37
N ALA A 8 -12.05 -18.62 -42.71
CA ALA A 8 -12.44 -20.02 -42.73
C ALA A 8 -12.64 -20.61 -41.32
N GLU A 9 -11.88 -20.12 -40.34
CA GLU A 9 -11.96 -20.54 -38.94
C GLU A 9 -13.20 -19.97 -38.23
N LEU A 10 -13.60 -18.73 -38.53
CA LEU A 10 -14.86 -18.14 -38.06
C LEU A 10 -16.10 -18.87 -38.57
N LEU A 11 -16.04 -19.49 -39.75
CA LEU A 11 -17.14 -20.26 -40.32
C LEU A 11 -17.36 -21.62 -39.63
N LYS A 12 -16.32 -22.22 -39.03
CA LYS A 12 -16.43 -23.49 -38.30
C LYS A 12 -17.28 -23.37 -37.03
N PHE A 13 -17.39 -22.18 -36.45
CA PHE A 13 -18.17 -21.91 -35.24
C PHE A 13 -19.60 -21.39 -35.51
N GLY A 14 -19.98 -21.17 -36.78
CA GLY A 14 -21.19 -20.41 -37.14
C GLY A 14 -22.26 -21.16 -37.94
N ALA A 15 -22.20 -22.48 -38.05
CA ALA A 15 -23.07 -23.25 -38.94
C ALA A 15 -24.22 -23.99 -38.24
N GLU A 16 -25.09 -23.28 -37.51
CA GLU A 16 -26.52 -23.62 -37.40
C GLU A 16 -27.32 -22.31 -37.19
N GLY A 17 -28.19 -21.94 -38.12
CA GLY A 17 -29.20 -20.88 -37.91
C GLY A 17 -29.31 -19.76 -38.95
N ILE A 18 -29.89 -20.07 -40.11
CA ILE A 18 -30.97 -19.31 -40.80
C ILE A 18 -30.74 -17.83 -41.24
N SER A 19 -30.65 -17.69 -42.58
CA SER A 19 -31.36 -16.75 -43.49
C SER A 19 -31.22 -15.22 -43.43
N SER A 20 -30.48 -14.69 -44.41
CA SER A 20 -30.82 -13.66 -45.44
C SER A 20 -31.65 -12.41 -45.11
N THR A 21 -31.09 -11.23 -45.47
CA THR A 21 -31.62 -10.04 -46.23
C THR A 21 -30.78 -8.80 -45.86
N GLU A 22 -29.89 -8.21 -46.67
CA GLU A 22 -29.96 -7.47 -47.96
C GLU A 22 -30.30 -5.95 -47.86
N SER A 23 -29.34 -5.12 -48.33
CA SER A 23 -29.41 -3.73 -48.90
C SER A 23 -29.78 -2.53 -47.99
N ALA A 24 -29.35 -1.27 -48.18
CA ALA A 24 -28.37 -0.52 -49.00
C ALA A 24 -28.41 1.00 -48.56
N PRO A 25 -27.48 1.88 -48.99
CA PRO A 25 -27.14 3.17 -48.35
C PRO A 25 -27.49 4.44 -49.17
N ILE A 26 -27.39 5.66 -48.60
CA ILE A 26 -27.39 6.94 -49.36
C ILE A 26 -26.43 8.02 -48.79
N GLN A 27 -25.73 8.68 -49.72
CA GLN A 27 -24.73 9.76 -49.69
C GLN A 27 -25.30 11.19 -49.44
N VAL A 28 -24.59 12.09 -48.72
CA VAL A 28 -23.70 13.21 -49.15
C VAL A 28 -24.26 14.21 -50.17
N HIS A 29 -24.21 15.53 -49.84
CA HIS A 29 -23.92 16.61 -50.80
C HIS A 29 -23.35 17.88 -50.13
N THR A 30 -22.54 18.60 -50.92
CA THR A 30 -21.55 19.67 -50.67
C THR A 30 -21.92 21.01 -51.34
N LEU A 31 -21.03 22.03 -51.17
CA LEU A 31 -20.77 23.30 -51.94
C LEU A 31 -21.17 24.58 -51.17
N SER A 32 -20.38 25.65 -50.89
CA SER A 32 -19.19 26.38 -51.43
C SER A 32 -19.51 27.62 -52.29
N HIS A 33 -18.95 28.81 -51.96
CA HIS A 33 -18.50 29.96 -52.83
C HIS A 33 -18.17 31.19 -51.92
N ILE A 34 -16.95 31.76 -51.77
CA ILE A 34 -16.01 32.59 -52.60
C ILE A 34 -16.32 34.12 -52.70
N ALA A 35 -15.57 34.94 -51.90
CA ALA A 35 -14.81 36.24 -52.08
C ALA A 35 -15.32 37.44 -52.94
N PRO A 36 -14.69 38.67 -53.02
CA PRO A 36 -13.41 39.21 -52.43
C PRO A 36 -13.28 40.74 -52.03
N ALA A 37 -12.17 41.07 -51.32
CA ALA A 37 -11.13 42.16 -51.44
C ALA A 37 -11.25 43.69 -51.06
N MET A 38 -10.11 44.18 -50.50
CA MET A 38 -9.45 45.54 -50.38
C MET A 38 -9.71 46.38 -49.09
N ALA A 39 -8.76 47.06 -48.40
CA ALA A 39 -7.28 47.18 -48.36
C ALA A 39 -6.82 48.04 -47.13
N ALA A 40 -5.53 47.91 -46.72
CA ALA A 40 -4.61 48.85 -46.00
C ALA A 40 -4.42 48.80 -44.43
N ASP A 41 -3.14 48.59 -44.03
CA ASP A 41 -2.48 48.43 -42.69
C ASP A 41 -2.15 49.76 -41.93
N PRO A 42 -1.38 49.82 -40.78
CA PRO A 42 -0.99 48.87 -39.70
C PRO A 42 -1.24 49.41 -38.24
N PRO A 43 -0.86 48.69 -37.14
CA PRO A 43 -1.54 48.79 -35.84
C PRO A 43 -0.83 49.64 -34.74
N LYS A 44 -1.64 50.13 -33.79
CA LYS A 44 -1.22 50.63 -32.47
C LYS A 44 -1.92 49.82 -31.37
N ALA A 45 -1.14 49.40 -30.39
CA ALA A 45 -1.51 48.49 -29.31
C ALA A 45 -2.67 49.01 -28.43
N THR A 46 -3.69 48.18 -28.23
CA THR A 46 -4.65 48.30 -27.11
C THR A 46 -5.24 46.92 -26.82
N LEU A 47 -5.19 46.50 -25.55
CA LEU A 47 -5.85 45.32 -24.99
C LEU A 47 -7.36 45.37 -25.25
N PRO A 48 -8.03 44.21 -25.47
CA PRO A 48 -9.03 43.81 -24.47
C PRO A 48 -9.25 42.29 -24.30
N SER A 49 -9.64 41.93 -23.08
CA SER A 49 -10.71 40.98 -22.73
C SER A 49 -10.70 39.60 -23.41
N SER A 50 -10.14 38.60 -22.72
CA SER A 50 -10.47 37.19 -22.92
C SER A 50 -11.68 36.79 -22.07
N ARG A 51 -12.68 36.28 -22.78
CA ARG A 51 -13.99 35.78 -22.33
C ARG A 51 -13.84 34.36 -21.75
N SER A 52 -14.63 34.11 -20.70
CA SER A 52 -14.92 32.87 -19.96
C SER A 52 -14.38 31.54 -20.50
N LEU A 53 -13.58 30.87 -19.64
CA LEU A 53 -13.45 29.43 -19.61
C LEU A 53 -14.50 28.84 -18.65
N LYS A 54 -15.18 27.79 -19.11
CA LYS A 54 -16.18 27.02 -18.38
C LYS A 54 -15.52 26.20 -17.28
N THR A 55 -16.10 26.30 -16.10
CA THR A 55 -15.74 25.67 -14.83
C THR A 55 -15.91 24.15 -14.89
N ALA A 56 -14.95 23.43 -14.32
CA ALA A 56 -15.08 22.04 -13.87
C ALA A 56 -16.09 21.96 -12.70
N PRO A 57 -16.69 20.79 -12.39
CA PRO A 57 -17.65 20.69 -11.29
C PRO A 57 -16.96 21.00 -9.97
N SER A 58 -17.33 22.11 -9.35
CA SER A 58 -16.91 22.48 -8.00
C SER A 58 -17.59 21.53 -7.02
N ILE A 59 -16.79 20.81 -6.26
CA ILE A 59 -17.24 20.13 -5.04
C ILE A 59 -17.72 21.22 -4.08
N ASP A 60 -18.99 21.17 -3.69
CA ASP A 60 -19.62 22.14 -2.78
C ASP A 60 -18.81 22.26 -1.48
N GLU A 61 -18.36 23.48 -1.19
CA GLU A 61 -17.59 23.80 0.03
C GLU A 61 -18.44 23.62 1.30
N ASP A 62 -19.76 23.70 1.16
CA ASP A 62 -20.72 23.56 2.27
C ASP A 62 -20.78 22.12 2.81
N TYR A 63 -20.47 21.10 1.99
CA TYR A 63 -20.46 19.70 2.41
C TYR A 63 -19.24 19.29 3.26
N LEU A 64 -18.16 20.09 3.25
CA LEU A 64 -16.95 19.79 4.02
C LEU A 64 -17.04 20.28 5.47
N ILE A 65 -17.87 21.30 5.71
CA ILE A 65 -18.05 21.94 7.01
C ILE A 65 -19.12 21.19 7.82
N ASP A 66 -20.23 20.77 7.19
CA ASP A 66 -21.31 20.02 7.84
C ASP A 66 -20.89 18.62 8.36
N ALA A 67 -19.78 18.05 7.87
CA ALA A 67 -19.30 16.74 8.32
C ALA A 67 -18.65 16.75 9.73
N PHE A 68 -18.52 17.93 10.35
CA PHE A 68 -17.88 18.12 11.66
C PHE A 68 -18.80 18.74 12.72
N ASP A 69 -20.05 19.07 12.38
CA ASP A 69 -21.00 19.78 13.26
C ASP A 69 -22.08 18.86 13.90
N ASP A 70 -21.90 17.53 13.90
CA ASP A 70 -22.73 16.64 14.73
C ASP A 70 -22.23 16.65 16.18
N GLU A 71 -22.68 17.68 16.91
CA GLU A 71 -22.60 17.81 18.35
C GLU A 71 -23.56 16.77 19.00
N SER A 72 -23.00 15.80 19.71
CA SER A 72 -23.75 15.06 20.74
C SER A 72 -22.93 15.04 22.01
N ASP A 73 -23.40 15.86 22.94
CA ASP A 73 -23.04 15.90 24.34
C ASP A 73 -23.08 14.51 24.97
N SER A 74 -21.93 14.07 25.48
CA SER A 74 -21.88 13.30 26.73
C SER A 74 -20.50 13.49 27.36
N GLU A 75 -20.46 14.38 28.35
CA GLU A 75 -19.42 14.40 29.36
C GLU A 75 -19.40 13.05 30.10
N GLU A 76 -18.24 12.39 30.20
CA GLU A 76 -17.90 11.65 31.43
C GLU A 76 -16.38 11.36 31.52
N GLU A 77 -15.90 11.54 32.74
CA GLU A 77 -14.52 11.70 33.18
C GLU A 77 -13.76 10.37 33.41
N THR A 78 -12.47 10.40 33.05
CA THR A 78 -11.32 9.70 33.68
C THR A 78 -11.25 8.15 33.69
N ASN A 79 -10.13 7.61 33.18
CA ASN A 79 -8.99 7.21 34.02
C ASN A 79 -7.86 6.55 33.20
N HIS A 80 -6.65 6.94 33.56
CA HIS A 80 -5.37 6.66 32.93
C HIS A 80 -4.75 5.43 33.58
N LEU A 81 -4.32 4.42 32.80
CA LEU A 81 -3.29 3.46 33.22
C LEU A 81 -2.48 2.98 32.01
N THR A 82 -1.20 3.33 32.05
CA THR A 82 -0.11 2.88 31.19
C THR A 82 0.19 1.39 31.39
N SER A 83 0.43 0.64 30.30
CA SER A 83 1.23 -0.58 30.37
C SER A 83 2.00 -0.82 29.07
N VAL A 84 3.33 -0.75 29.22
CA VAL A 84 4.38 -1.16 28.29
C VAL A 84 4.36 -2.69 28.18
N MET A 85 4.64 -3.28 27.00
CA MET A 85 5.56 -4.42 26.71
C MET A 85 5.55 -4.66 25.19
N SER A 86 6.67 -4.50 24.47
CA SER A 86 7.90 -5.30 24.41
C SER A 86 7.86 -6.34 23.28
N SER A 87 8.78 -6.12 22.34
CA SER A 87 8.97 -6.77 21.06
C SER A 87 9.53 -8.19 21.19
N GLY A 88 9.19 -9.08 20.25
CA GLY A 88 9.76 -10.42 20.14
C GLY A 88 9.75 -10.95 18.71
N SER A 89 10.84 -10.67 17.99
CA SER A 89 11.25 -11.26 16.70
C SER A 89 11.61 -12.74 16.83
N LEU A 90 11.28 -13.59 15.86
CA LEU A 90 12.09 -14.77 15.47
C LEU A 90 11.75 -15.30 14.05
N HIS A 91 12.69 -15.10 13.13
CA HIS A 91 13.42 -16.07 12.30
C HIS A 91 12.75 -17.29 11.62
N SER A 92 13.36 -17.57 10.47
CA SER A 92 13.00 -18.30 9.26
C SER A 92 13.55 -19.74 9.14
N MET A 93 12.75 -20.62 8.49
CA MET A 93 13.11 -21.75 7.59
C MET A 93 13.88 -22.97 8.16
N PRO A 94 13.99 -24.15 7.48
CA PRO A 94 13.45 -24.57 6.17
C PRO A 94 12.71 -25.94 6.20
N SER A 95 12.12 -26.38 5.08
CA SER A 95 11.76 -27.80 4.88
C SER A 95 11.85 -28.20 3.40
N THR A 96 12.63 -29.26 3.18
CA THR A 96 12.82 -30.05 1.95
C THR A 96 11.77 -31.16 1.84
N SER A 97 11.24 -31.37 0.64
CA SER A 97 10.49 -32.57 0.21
C SER A 97 11.42 -33.78 -0.03
N PRO A 98 10.88 -35.01 -0.14
CA PRO A 98 10.58 -35.57 -1.47
C PRO A 98 9.31 -36.43 -1.57
N ASP A 99 8.97 -36.69 -2.84
CA ASP A 99 7.80 -37.29 -3.48
C ASP A 99 7.57 -38.81 -3.29
N ALA A 100 6.34 -39.28 -3.54
CA ALA A 100 5.96 -40.11 -4.72
C ALA A 100 4.71 -41.01 -4.51
N GLU A 101 3.75 -40.84 -5.44
CA GLU A 101 2.83 -41.82 -6.11
C GLU A 101 1.78 -42.61 -5.28
N ALA A 102 0.46 -42.32 -5.45
CA ALA A 102 -0.51 -42.83 -6.45
C ALA A 102 -0.95 -44.29 -6.18
N SER A 103 -2.19 -44.78 -6.22
CA SER A 103 -3.59 -44.41 -6.57
C SER A 103 -4.43 -45.55 -5.92
N GLU A 104 -5.71 -45.47 -5.51
CA GLU A 104 -6.95 -45.38 -6.30
C GLU A 104 -8.13 -45.86 -5.41
N ALA A 105 -9.37 -45.51 -5.80
CA ALA A 105 -10.65 -46.16 -5.48
C ALA A 105 -11.37 -45.90 -4.12
N GLN A 106 -12.43 -45.09 -4.23
CA GLN A 106 -13.47 -44.83 -3.24
C GLN A 106 -14.39 -46.04 -3.01
N SER A 107 -14.51 -46.46 -1.76
CA SER A 107 -15.74 -46.91 -1.09
C SER A 107 -15.40 -47.09 0.40
N LYS A 108 -16.22 -46.59 1.33
CA LYS A 108 -16.17 -46.72 2.83
C LYS A 108 -16.05 -45.38 3.61
N ASP A 109 -16.99 -44.45 3.51
CA ASP A 109 -16.88 -43.19 4.29
C ASP A 109 -17.47 -43.24 5.72
N THR A 110 -17.95 -44.40 6.18
CA THR A 110 -18.26 -44.65 7.61
C THR A 110 -17.21 -45.53 8.28
N ASN A 111 -16.73 -46.59 7.60
CA ASN A 111 -15.66 -47.46 8.10
C ASN A 111 -14.29 -46.74 8.19
N ALA A 112 -13.98 -45.82 7.27
CA ALA A 112 -12.70 -45.12 7.26
C ALA A 112 -12.52 -44.10 8.41
N LYS A 113 -13.61 -43.61 9.01
CA LYS A 113 -13.55 -42.69 10.16
C LYS A 113 -13.23 -43.44 11.45
N ASP A 114 -13.82 -44.61 11.63
CA ASP A 114 -13.57 -45.49 12.78
C ASP A 114 -12.17 -46.12 12.72
N GLU A 115 -11.71 -46.55 11.54
CA GLU A 115 -10.34 -47.03 11.32
C GLU A 115 -9.28 -45.96 11.64
N ARG A 116 -9.53 -44.69 11.28
CA ARG A 116 -8.61 -43.57 11.57
C ARG A 116 -8.56 -43.19 13.05
N ILE A 117 -9.65 -43.37 13.80
CA ILE A 117 -9.66 -43.14 15.26
C ILE A 117 -8.97 -44.31 15.97
N ALA A 118 -9.16 -45.54 15.49
CA ALA A 118 -8.43 -46.71 16.00
C ALA A 118 -6.91 -46.58 15.76
N ASP A 119 -6.49 -46.10 14.59
CA ASP A 119 -5.08 -45.85 14.27
C ASP A 119 -4.47 -44.75 15.16
N LEU A 120 -5.17 -43.63 15.37
CA LEU A 120 -4.73 -42.58 16.30
C LEU A 120 -4.58 -43.10 17.75
N ASN A 121 -5.48 -43.98 18.20
CA ASN A 121 -5.38 -44.62 19.51
C ASN A 121 -4.18 -45.57 19.60
N SER A 122 -3.88 -46.32 18.53
CA SER A 122 -2.70 -47.17 18.43
C SER A 122 -1.40 -46.34 18.48
N GLN A 123 -1.34 -45.24 17.74
CA GLN A 123 -0.21 -44.30 17.74
C GLN A 123 -0.01 -43.63 19.11
N LEU A 124 -1.10 -43.27 19.81
CA LEU A 124 -1.06 -42.74 21.17
C LEU A 124 -0.46 -43.75 22.16
N GLN A 125 -0.86 -45.02 22.09
CA GLN A 125 -0.30 -46.07 22.95
C GLN A 125 1.18 -46.31 22.65
N LYS A 126 1.56 -46.35 21.37
CA LYS A 126 2.97 -46.49 20.94
C LYS A 126 3.83 -45.35 21.47
N ALA A 127 3.40 -44.09 21.32
CA ALA A 127 4.12 -42.92 21.82
C ALA A 127 4.29 -42.94 23.35
N ARG A 128 3.26 -43.37 24.10
CA ARG A 128 3.34 -43.55 25.56
C ARG A 128 4.31 -44.67 25.96
N GLN A 129 4.30 -45.80 25.26
CA GLN A 129 5.26 -46.90 25.50
C GLN A 129 6.70 -46.48 25.19
N THR A 130 6.92 -45.77 24.08
CA THR A 130 8.25 -45.25 23.72
C THR A 130 8.76 -44.28 24.79
N ALA A 131 7.91 -43.39 25.32
CA ALA A 131 8.29 -42.51 26.42
C ALA A 131 8.72 -43.28 27.68
N VAL A 132 8.01 -44.36 28.04
CA VAL A 132 8.35 -45.20 29.19
C VAL A 132 9.67 -45.96 28.96
N VAL A 133 9.90 -46.47 27.76
CA VAL A 133 11.16 -47.16 27.40
C VAL A 133 12.35 -46.20 27.44
N LEU A 134 12.21 -44.99 26.88
CA LEU A 134 13.26 -43.97 26.90
C LEU A 134 13.56 -43.48 28.32
N LYS A 135 12.52 -43.31 29.14
CA LYS A 135 12.68 -42.98 30.57
C LYS A 135 13.42 -44.08 31.34
N ARG A 136 13.14 -45.37 31.07
CA ARG A 136 13.84 -46.51 31.69
C ARG A 136 15.30 -46.63 31.22
N LYS A 137 15.61 -46.17 30.01
CA LYS A 137 16.96 -46.12 29.43
C LYS A 137 17.77 -44.88 29.86
N GLY A 138 17.19 -43.99 30.67
CA GLY A 138 17.85 -42.77 31.16
C GLY A 138 17.83 -41.59 30.19
N ASP A 139 17.18 -41.72 29.02
CA ASP A 139 17.00 -40.64 28.07
C ASP A 139 15.72 -39.84 28.41
N ILE A 140 15.91 -38.84 29.27
CA ILE A 140 14.82 -38.00 29.78
C ILE A 140 14.32 -37.02 28.71
N GLN A 141 15.19 -36.53 27.82
CA GLN A 141 14.81 -35.61 26.76
C GLN A 141 13.97 -36.31 25.69
N GLY A 142 14.40 -37.50 25.22
CA GLY A 142 13.61 -38.29 24.28
C GLY A 142 12.27 -38.76 24.86
N ALA A 143 12.21 -39.03 26.17
CA ALA A 143 10.96 -39.35 26.86
C ALA A 143 9.97 -38.16 26.91
N LEU A 144 10.47 -36.93 27.12
CA LEU A 144 9.66 -35.70 27.12
C LEU A 144 9.09 -35.40 25.74
N GLU A 145 9.89 -35.56 24.68
CA GLU A 145 9.44 -35.38 23.29
C GLU A 145 8.37 -36.41 22.90
N SER A 146 8.56 -37.67 23.29
CA SER A 146 7.57 -38.73 23.09
C SER A 146 6.27 -38.46 23.85
N MET A 147 6.35 -37.88 25.05
CA MET A 147 5.17 -37.42 25.82
C MET A 147 4.48 -36.22 25.18
N ARG A 148 5.24 -35.28 24.60
CA ARG A 148 4.68 -34.15 23.86
C ARG A 148 3.90 -34.63 22.63
N ARG A 149 4.45 -35.57 21.88
CA ARG A 149 3.73 -36.24 20.76
C ARG A 149 2.48 -36.95 21.23
N ALA A 150 2.53 -37.70 22.35
CA ALA A 150 1.35 -38.35 22.91
C ALA A 150 0.25 -37.34 23.29
N LYS A 151 0.62 -36.18 23.84
CA LYS A 151 -0.35 -35.10 24.14
C LYS A 151 -0.97 -34.51 22.87
N GLN A 152 -0.18 -34.32 21.81
CA GLN A 152 -0.68 -33.82 20.53
C GLN A 152 -1.63 -34.83 19.85
N ILE A 153 -1.34 -36.13 19.92
CA ILE A 153 -2.25 -37.16 19.40
C ILE A 153 -3.54 -37.21 20.23
N GLN A 154 -3.44 -37.04 21.55
CA GLN A 154 -4.61 -36.95 22.44
C GLN A 154 -5.51 -35.76 22.07
N THR A 155 -4.95 -34.57 21.83
CA THR A 155 -5.76 -33.41 21.45
C THR A 155 -6.43 -33.58 20.09
N LEU A 156 -5.81 -34.32 19.16
CA LEU A 156 -6.42 -34.68 17.87
C LEU A 156 -7.56 -35.68 18.04
N ILE A 157 -7.43 -36.66 18.95
CA ILE A 157 -8.49 -37.60 19.31
C ILE A 157 -9.65 -36.86 19.97
N ASP A 158 -9.39 -35.97 20.93
CA ASP A 158 -10.40 -35.19 21.64
C ASP A 158 -11.16 -34.25 20.68
N ARG A 159 -10.45 -33.63 19.73
CA ARG A 159 -11.04 -32.82 18.65
C ARG A 159 -11.93 -33.66 17.73
N LYS A 160 -11.54 -34.90 17.41
CA LYS A 160 -12.37 -35.80 16.60
C LYS A 160 -13.59 -36.34 17.36
N HIS A 161 -13.47 -36.59 18.66
CA HIS A 161 -14.62 -36.96 19.50
C HIS A 161 -15.62 -35.82 19.65
N GLN A 162 -15.19 -34.55 19.68
CA GLN A 162 -16.10 -33.39 19.62
C GLN A 162 -16.92 -33.33 18.31
N VAL A 163 -16.41 -33.88 17.21
CA VAL A 163 -17.11 -33.95 15.91
C VAL A 163 -18.05 -35.16 15.83
N SER A 164 -17.88 -36.19 16.67
CA SER A 164 -18.60 -37.47 16.54
C SER A 164 -19.64 -37.76 17.63
N GLY A 165 -20.04 -36.77 18.44
CA GLY A 165 -21.03 -37.03 19.49
C GLY A 165 -21.66 -35.78 20.08
N VAL A 166 -22.50 -35.07 19.32
CA VAL A 166 -23.49 -34.15 19.88
C VAL A 166 -24.79 -34.25 19.06
N PRO A 167 -25.94 -34.60 19.67
CA PRO A 167 -27.23 -34.59 18.98
C PRO A 167 -27.61 -33.15 18.58
N ALA A 168 -28.18 -33.01 17.38
CA ALA A 168 -28.45 -31.76 16.67
C ALA A 168 -29.29 -30.69 17.39
N ALA A 169 -29.78 -30.95 18.61
CA ALA A 169 -30.64 -30.03 19.37
C ALA A 169 -29.89 -29.05 20.30
N LEU A 170 -28.60 -29.24 20.57
CA LEU A 170 -27.80 -28.40 21.49
C LEU A 170 -26.73 -27.52 20.78
N LEU A 171 -26.58 -27.63 19.46
CA LEU A 171 -25.57 -26.90 18.67
C LEU A 171 -26.01 -25.49 18.25
N VAL A 172 -27.32 -25.28 18.09
CA VAL A 172 -27.89 -23.99 17.63
C VAL A 172 -27.56 -22.82 18.57
N PRO A 173 -27.70 -22.93 19.92
CA PRO A 173 -27.39 -21.81 20.82
C PRO A 173 -25.89 -21.47 20.87
N ALA A 174 -25.02 -22.47 20.70
CA ALA A 174 -23.58 -22.29 20.71
C ALA A 174 -23.08 -21.64 19.39
N GLN A 175 -23.63 -22.05 18.24
CA GLN A 175 -23.33 -21.41 16.95
C GLN A 175 -23.88 -19.99 16.84
N GLU A 176 -25.08 -19.74 17.37
CA GLU A 176 -25.66 -18.39 17.44
C GLU A 176 -24.82 -17.45 18.31
N SER A 177 -24.32 -17.92 19.45
CA SER A 177 -23.44 -17.16 20.34
C SER A 177 -22.09 -16.79 19.67
N VAL A 178 -21.46 -17.74 18.96
CA VAL A 178 -20.23 -17.50 18.22
C VAL A 178 -20.45 -16.54 17.03
N ASN A 179 -21.55 -16.71 16.31
CA ASN A 179 -21.91 -15.83 15.20
C ASN A 179 -22.17 -14.39 15.69
N ALA A 180 -22.93 -14.23 16.78
CA ALA A 180 -23.18 -12.93 17.40
C ALA A 180 -21.88 -12.25 17.88
N ALA A 181 -20.95 -13.02 18.44
CA ALA A 181 -19.63 -12.51 18.84
C ALA A 181 -18.79 -12.04 17.63
N ASN A 182 -18.87 -12.75 16.50
CA ASN A 182 -18.18 -12.36 15.26
C ASN A 182 -18.77 -11.05 14.68
N PHE A 183 -20.10 -10.92 14.63
CA PHE A 183 -20.76 -9.67 14.25
C PHE A 183 -20.31 -8.51 15.13
N GLN A 184 -20.29 -8.71 16.45
CA GLN A 184 -19.84 -7.68 17.39
C GLN A 184 -18.36 -7.32 17.18
N LYS A 185 -17.52 -8.30 16.83
CA LYS A 185 -16.10 -8.04 16.57
C LYS A 185 -15.90 -7.18 15.33
N ILE A 186 -16.64 -7.45 14.26
CA ILE A 186 -16.57 -6.69 13.01
C ILE A 186 -17.13 -5.28 13.21
N GLU A 187 -18.23 -5.15 13.96
CA GLU A 187 -18.79 -3.85 14.35
C GLU A 187 -17.75 -3.01 15.12
N GLN A 188 -17.07 -3.59 16.10
CA GLN A 188 -16.00 -2.91 16.83
C GLN A 188 -14.87 -2.45 15.90
N LEU A 189 -14.43 -3.30 14.97
CA LEU A 189 -13.38 -2.96 14.01
C LEU A 189 -13.82 -1.83 13.07
N LEU A 190 -15.04 -1.86 12.54
CA LEU A 190 -15.56 -0.82 11.66
C LEU A 190 -15.64 0.54 12.37
N VAL A 191 -16.07 0.57 13.63
CA VAL A 191 -16.07 1.79 14.46
C VAL A 191 -14.64 2.29 14.70
N GLU A 192 -13.72 1.40 15.06
CA GLU A 192 -12.32 1.74 15.32
C GLU A 192 -11.63 2.32 14.07
N PHE A 193 -11.77 1.65 12.93
CA PHE A 193 -11.22 2.10 11.64
C PHE A 193 -11.91 3.37 11.13
N GLY A 194 -13.23 3.51 11.34
CA GLY A 194 -13.99 4.72 11.03
C GLY A 194 -13.52 5.94 11.83
N ASN A 195 -13.31 5.78 13.14
CA ASN A 195 -12.82 6.83 14.02
C ASN A 195 -11.37 7.22 13.68
N ARG A 196 -10.50 6.24 13.42
CA ARG A 196 -9.15 6.51 12.94
C ARG A 196 -9.15 7.32 11.64
N ALA A 197 -9.99 6.95 10.68
CA ALA A 197 -10.12 7.69 9.43
C ALA A 197 -10.61 9.13 9.67
N ALA A 198 -11.53 9.35 10.62
CA ALA A 198 -11.98 10.68 11.00
C ALA A 198 -10.85 11.55 11.58
N THR A 199 -10.05 10.99 12.50
CA THR A 199 -8.90 11.68 13.10
C THR A 199 -7.86 12.05 12.04
N LEU A 200 -7.50 11.09 11.18
CA LEU A 200 -6.52 11.32 10.10
C LEU A 200 -7.02 12.34 9.08
N ALA A 201 -8.33 12.38 8.80
CA ALA A 201 -8.91 13.43 7.96
C ALA A 201 -8.73 14.82 8.59
N LYS A 202 -9.01 14.96 9.89
CA LYS A 202 -8.87 16.23 10.62
C LYS A 202 -7.41 16.71 10.67
N GLU A 203 -6.46 15.80 10.91
CA GLU A 203 -5.02 16.10 10.92
C GLU A 203 -4.52 16.56 9.55
N ASN A 204 -5.05 15.99 8.47
CA ASN A 204 -4.67 16.36 7.11
C ASN A 204 -5.41 17.59 6.58
N LEU A 205 -6.45 18.09 7.25
CA LEU A 205 -7.28 19.18 6.74
C LEU A 205 -6.48 20.48 6.48
N SER A 206 -5.52 20.79 7.36
CA SER A 206 -4.63 21.96 7.24
C SER A 206 -3.36 21.69 6.43
N VAL A 207 -3.05 20.42 6.15
CA VAL A 207 -1.80 19.98 5.51
C VAL A 207 -2.00 19.63 4.03
N SER A 208 -3.04 18.84 3.73
CA SER A 208 -3.40 18.38 2.39
C SER A 208 -4.90 18.08 2.32
N ARG A 209 -5.66 18.94 1.63
CA ARG A 209 -7.10 18.78 1.41
C ARG A 209 -7.42 17.48 0.65
N GLU A 210 -6.54 17.06 -0.25
CA GLU A 210 -6.66 15.79 -0.98
C GLU A 210 -6.57 14.59 -0.04
N LYS A 211 -5.53 14.50 0.80
CA LYS A 211 -5.39 13.42 1.79
C LYS A 211 -6.55 13.43 2.79
N ALA A 212 -7.00 14.61 3.22
CA ALA A 212 -8.17 14.73 4.09
C ALA A 212 -9.43 14.14 3.42
N SER A 213 -9.64 14.41 2.14
CA SER A 213 -10.76 13.86 1.36
C SER A 213 -10.68 12.34 1.18
N GLU A 214 -9.48 11.77 1.01
CA GLU A 214 -9.29 10.31 0.96
C GLU A 214 -9.71 9.66 2.28
N TRP A 215 -9.28 10.22 3.41
CA TRP A 215 -9.65 9.73 4.74
C TRP A 215 -11.15 9.89 5.03
N LEU A 216 -11.78 10.99 4.60
CA LEU A 216 -13.24 11.16 4.68
C LEU A 216 -13.97 10.12 3.84
N SER A 217 -13.49 9.81 2.64
CA SER A 217 -14.05 8.75 1.80
C SER A 217 -13.96 7.38 2.48
N LYS A 218 -12.83 7.08 3.14
CA LYS A 218 -12.67 5.86 3.95
C LYS A 218 -13.64 5.83 5.13
N ARG A 219 -13.79 6.93 5.86
CA ARG A 219 -14.78 7.04 6.96
C ARG A 219 -16.20 6.76 6.47
N LYS A 220 -16.61 7.35 5.35
CA LYS A 220 -17.93 7.11 4.73
C LYS A 220 -18.11 5.65 4.35
N ARG A 221 -17.10 5.02 3.77
CA ARG A 221 -17.12 3.59 3.42
C ARG A 221 -17.30 2.71 4.65
N TYR A 222 -16.54 2.94 5.73
CA TYR A 222 -16.69 2.18 6.97
C TYR A 222 -18.06 2.39 7.64
N GLY A 223 -18.62 3.61 7.55
CA GLY A 223 -19.99 3.89 8.00
C GLY A 223 -21.02 3.06 7.23
N ALA A 224 -20.94 3.05 5.90
CA ALA A 224 -21.84 2.26 5.06
C ALA A 224 -21.74 0.75 5.33
N GLU A 225 -20.51 0.22 5.52
CA GLU A 225 -20.31 -1.18 5.90
C GLU A 225 -20.85 -1.50 7.30
N LEU A 226 -20.75 -0.56 8.25
CA LEU A 226 -21.32 -0.73 9.59
C LEU A 226 -22.85 -0.78 9.55
N ASP A 227 -23.48 0.10 8.77
CA ASP A 227 -24.94 0.10 8.60
C ASP A 227 -25.41 -1.20 7.93
N LYS A 228 -24.70 -1.65 6.89
CA LYS A 228 -24.95 -2.94 6.23
C LYS A 228 -24.80 -4.12 7.20
N LEU A 229 -23.75 -4.13 8.02
CA LEU A 229 -23.51 -5.18 9.02
C LEU A 229 -24.65 -5.24 10.04
N ARG A 230 -25.11 -4.08 10.53
CA ARG A 230 -26.24 -3.97 11.47
C ARG A 230 -27.54 -4.43 10.85
N GLN A 231 -27.79 -4.10 9.59
CA GLN A 231 -28.96 -4.57 8.85
C GLN A 231 -28.95 -6.09 8.69
N MET A 232 -27.81 -6.66 8.27
CA MET A 232 -27.65 -8.10 8.05
C MET A 232 -27.77 -8.90 9.36
N ARG A 233 -27.30 -8.36 10.48
CA ARG A 233 -27.45 -8.95 11.82
C ARG A 233 -28.91 -9.09 12.26
N GLN A 234 -29.85 -8.32 11.70
CA GLN A 234 -31.28 -8.45 12.03
C GLN A 234 -31.85 -9.80 11.60
N ASN A 235 -31.23 -10.47 10.62
CA ASN A 235 -31.61 -11.82 10.22
C ASN A 235 -30.85 -12.85 11.08
N PRO A 236 -31.53 -13.62 11.96
CA PRO A 236 -30.87 -14.57 12.85
C PRO A 236 -30.12 -15.70 12.12
N LEU A 237 -30.49 -15.99 10.87
CA LEU A 237 -29.86 -17.01 10.04
C LEU A 237 -28.67 -16.48 9.23
N GLN A 238 -28.44 -15.16 9.25
CA GLN A 238 -27.32 -14.56 8.54
C GLN A 238 -26.02 -14.81 9.29
N LEU A 239 -25.03 -15.35 8.57
CA LEU A 239 -23.68 -15.51 9.11
C LEU A 239 -22.92 -14.19 9.03
N ALA A 240 -22.06 -13.95 10.02
CA ALA A 240 -21.14 -12.82 10.03
C ALA A 240 -20.20 -12.92 8.80
N PRO A 241 -19.95 -11.81 8.09
CA PRO A 241 -19.03 -11.81 6.96
C PRO A 241 -17.60 -12.11 7.44
N SER A 242 -16.74 -12.57 6.54
CA SER A 242 -15.30 -12.60 6.81
C SER A 242 -14.75 -11.17 6.87
N TYR A 243 -13.59 -10.98 7.47
CA TYR A 243 -12.87 -9.71 7.40
C TYR A 243 -11.38 -9.96 7.31
N GLU A 244 -10.67 -9.02 6.70
CA GLU A 244 -9.23 -9.00 6.62
C GLU A 244 -8.70 -7.60 6.92
N ILE A 245 -7.60 -7.51 7.68
CA ILE A 245 -6.86 -6.27 7.85
C ILE A 245 -5.67 -6.32 6.90
N VAL A 246 -5.82 -5.64 5.76
CA VAL A 246 -4.80 -5.58 4.73
C VAL A 246 -3.78 -4.53 5.13
N LYS A 247 -2.51 -4.95 5.24
CA LYS A 247 -1.37 -4.06 5.52
C LYS A 247 -0.63 -3.77 4.22
N THR A 248 -0.80 -2.57 3.69
CA THR A 248 -0.10 -2.13 2.48
C THR A 248 1.00 -1.16 2.85
N SER A 249 2.23 -1.48 2.50
CA SER A 249 3.37 -0.57 2.67
C SER A 249 3.60 0.18 1.36
N ARG A 250 3.61 1.51 1.41
CA ARG A 250 3.87 2.38 0.25
C ARG A 250 5.00 3.34 0.54
N GLN A 251 5.78 3.69 -0.48
CA GLN A 251 6.75 4.77 -0.37
C GLN A 251 6.01 6.09 -0.62
N VAL A 252 6.02 6.98 0.36
CA VAL A 252 5.41 8.31 0.24
C VAL A 252 6.46 9.38 0.37
N GLU A 253 6.29 10.46 -0.39
CA GLU A 253 7.11 11.65 -0.26
C GLU A 253 6.87 12.28 1.12
N PHE A 254 7.96 12.48 1.86
CA PHE A 254 7.97 13.10 3.17
C PHE A 254 8.29 14.59 3.03
N GLU A 255 7.41 15.43 3.54
CA GLU A 255 7.60 16.89 3.58
C GLU A 255 7.23 17.45 4.95
N LEU A 256 7.93 18.51 5.36
CA LEU A 256 7.57 19.31 6.54
C LEU A 256 6.71 20.50 6.13
N ALA A 257 5.43 20.26 5.85
CA ALA A 257 4.50 21.25 5.30
C ALA A 257 4.35 22.54 6.14
N PHE A 258 4.65 22.49 7.44
CA PHE A 258 4.63 23.67 8.32
C PHE A 258 5.79 24.63 8.08
N VAL A 259 6.85 24.21 7.36
CA VAL A 259 7.96 25.10 6.96
C VAL A 259 7.69 25.60 5.54
N PRO A 260 7.75 26.91 5.28
CA PRO A 260 7.68 27.44 3.92
C PRO A 260 8.81 26.88 3.02
N ASP A 261 8.52 26.66 1.73
CA ASP A 261 9.46 26.00 0.80
C ASP A 261 10.76 26.79 0.57
N ASP A 262 10.68 28.11 0.73
CA ASP A 262 11.78 29.07 0.59
C ASP A 262 12.41 29.45 1.93
N GLN A 263 12.23 28.61 2.97
CA GLN A 263 12.79 28.82 4.29
C GLN A 263 13.50 27.60 4.85
N ILE A 264 14.44 27.87 5.75
CA ILE A 264 15.03 26.92 6.67
C ILE A 264 14.76 27.40 8.09
N LYS A 265 14.31 26.49 8.95
CA LYS A 265 14.13 26.72 10.38
C LYS A 265 15.31 26.12 11.13
N VAL A 266 15.88 26.89 12.05
CA VAL A 266 16.94 26.50 12.98
C VAL A 266 16.35 26.53 14.38
N SER A 267 16.52 25.46 15.14
CA SER A 267 16.12 25.42 16.55
C SER A 267 17.30 25.00 17.42
N VAL A 268 17.56 25.76 18.48
CA VAL A 268 18.52 25.41 19.54
C VAL A 268 17.73 24.96 20.75
N LYS A 269 17.63 23.66 20.98
CA LYS A 269 16.69 23.09 21.96
C LYS A 269 17.27 23.00 23.36
N SER A 270 18.48 22.47 23.48
CA SER A 270 19.09 22.25 24.80
C SER A 270 20.62 22.34 24.74
N VAL A 271 21.22 22.72 25.87
CA VAL A 271 22.66 22.69 26.13
C VAL A 271 22.89 21.84 27.37
N ASN A 272 23.64 20.76 27.20
CA ASN A 272 23.71 19.68 28.17
C ASN A 272 25.13 19.44 28.64
N GLU A 273 25.27 19.04 29.91
CA GLU A 273 26.54 18.54 30.48
C GLU A 273 27.72 19.55 30.44
N LEU A 274 27.45 20.84 30.30
CA LEU A 274 28.47 21.90 30.23
C LEU A 274 28.93 22.39 31.61
N ARG A 275 29.59 21.50 32.36
CA ARG A 275 29.92 21.65 33.79
C ARG A 275 30.72 22.90 34.14
N GLN A 276 31.60 23.37 33.25
CA GLN A 276 32.45 24.53 33.46
C GLN A 276 31.69 25.85 33.66
N VAL A 277 30.42 25.89 33.24
CA VAL A 277 29.52 27.04 33.37
C VAL A 277 28.23 26.70 34.12
N ALA A 278 28.21 25.62 34.89
CA ALA A 278 27.08 25.27 35.74
C ALA A 278 26.70 26.43 36.68
N GLY A 279 25.41 26.77 36.73
CA GLY A 279 24.85 27.89 37.50
C GLY A 279 25.23 29.28 36.97
N LYS A 280 25.63 29.39 35.71
CA LYS A 280 26.01 30.67 35.08
C LYS A 280 25.15 30.95 33.85
N PRO A 281 24.87 32.24 33.56
CA PRO A 281 24.19 32.64 32.34
C PRO A 281 25.11 32.42 31.14
N VAL A 282 24.53 31.91 30.06
CA VAL A 282 25.15 31.74 28.75
C VAL A 282 24.15 32.07 27.65
N PHE A 283 24.63 32.27 26.43
CA PHE A 283 23.79 32.30 25.24
C PHE A 283 24.47 31.52 24.12
N VAL A 284 23.68 31.08 23.13
CA VAL A 284 24.18 30.38 21.95
C VAL A 284 24.15 31.32 20.75
N LYS A 285 25.29 31.47 20.09
CA LYS A 285 25.40 32.05 18.75
C LYS A 285 25.52 30.95 17.72
N PHE A 286 24.93 31.12 16.56
CA PHE A 286 25.13 30.20 15.45
C PHE A 286 25.32 30.91 14.12
N CYS A 287 26.00 30.22 13.20
CA CYS A 287 26.20 30.65 11.83
C CYS A 287 26.04 29.45 10.91
N LEU A 288 25.10 29.52 9.96
CA LEU A 288 24.86 28.44 9.01
C LEU A 288 25.90 28.38 7.88
N ASN A 289 26.76 29.39 7.75
CA ASN A 289 27.75 29.51 6.67
C ASN A 289 27.16 29.48 5.25
N PHE A 290 25.87 29.82 5.11
CA PHE A 290 25.22 30.13 3.83
C PHE A 290 24.17 31.24 4.02
N PRO A 291 23.88 32.02 2.96
CA PRO A 291 24.62 32.12 1.69
C PRO A 291 26.04 32.66 1.91
N SER A 292 26.95 32.49 0.93
CA SER A 292 28.37 32.83 1.13
C SER A 292 28.65 34.32 1.39
N ALA A 293 27.86 35.22 0.80
CA ALA A 293 28.09 36.66 0.94
C ALA A 293 27.58 37.19 2.29
N THR A 294 26.45 36.67 2.76
CA THR A 294 25.80 37.09 4.01
C THR A 294 25.28 35.86 4.74
N PRO A 295 26.15 35.14 5.47
CA PRO A 295 25.75 33.95 6.20
C PRO A 295 24.59 34.22 7.15
N HIS A 296 23.67 33.27 7.24
CA HIS A 296 22.60 33.32 8.23
C HIS A 296 23.16 33.07 9.62
N GLU A 297 22.96 34.04 10.49
CA GLU A 297 23.43 34.04 11.87
C GLU A 297 22.26 34.32 12.81
N GLY A 298 22.33 33.78 14.00
CA GLY A 298 21.35 34.04 15.05
C GLY A 298 21.96 33.86 16.43
N GLN A 299 21.23 34.35 17.43
CA GLN A 299 21.63 34.30 18.81
C GLN A 299 20.39 34.09 19.69
N THR A 300 20.48 33.17 20.65
CA THR A 300 19.45 32.99 21.69
C THR A 300 19.55 34.10 22.73
N ALA A 301 18.50 34.33 23.52
CA ALA A 301 18.68 35.11 24.73
C ALA A 301 19.57 34.36 25.74
N GLU A 302 19.92 35.07 26.80
CA GLU A 302 20.68 34.53 27.92
C GLU A 302 19.81 33.57 28.74
N PHE A 303 20.35 32.39 29.04
CA PHE A 303 19.73 31.40 29.91
C PHE A 303 20.78 30.80 30.86
N GLU A 304 20.35 30.32 32.02
CA GLU A 304 21.25 29.79 33.04
C GLU A 304 21.44 28.27 32.87
N ILE A 305 22.69 27.81 32.81
CA ILE A 305 22.99 26.37 32.81
C ILE A 305 22.66 25.76 34.17
N ASN A 306 21.89 24.68 34.17
CA ASN A 306 21.49 23.98 35.39
C ASN A 306 22.69 23.64 36.26
N ALA A 307 22.66 24.06 37.53
CA ALA A 307 23.76 23.86 38.48
C ALA A 307 23.89 22.41 38.98
N LYS A 308 22.84 21.58 38.82
CA LYS A 308 22.79 20.21 39.32
C LYS A 308 23.03 19.20 38.20
N PRO A 309 23.75 18.09 38.45
CA PRO A 309 23.82 16.96 37.53
C PRO A 309 22.41 16.48 37.13
N PRO A 310 22.15 16.15 35.86
CA PRO A 310 23.11 16.00 34.76
C PRO A 310 23.45 17.29 34.00
N TYR A 311 23.15 18.47 34.55
CA TYR A 311 23.38 19.77 33.90
C TYR A 311 22.59 19.93 32.58
N LEU A 312 21.42 19.30 32.50
CA LEU A 312 20.48 19.43 31.38
C LEU A 312 19.81 20.79 31.45
N THR A 313 19.90 21.55 30.36
CA THR A 313 19.32 22.90 30.28
C THR A 313 18.58 23.06 28.96
N GLU A 314 17.26 23.12 29.02
CA GLU A 314 16.41 23.46 27.88
C GLU A 314 16.44 24.97 27.63
N VAL A 315 16.48 25.35 26.37
CA VAL A 315 16.37 26.74 25.95
C VAL A 315 14.88 27.12 25.90
N PRO A 316 14.46 28.28 26.42
CA PRO A 316 13.06 28.68 26.43
C PRO A 316 12.41 28.66 25.04
N SER A 317 11.21 28.06 24.95
CA SER A 317 10.50 27.81 23.69
C SER A 317 10.20 29.06 22.85
N SER A 318 10.07 30.24 23.47
CA SER A 318 9.79 31.49 22.77
C SER A 318 10.95 31.99 21.90
N GLU A 319 12.17 31.51 22.15
CA GLU A 319 13.40 32.08 21.58
C GLU A 319 14.37 31.02 21.04
N GLN A 320 13.94 29.75 21.03
CA GLN A 320 14.73 28.65 20.52
C GLN A 320 14.75 28.55 19.00
N SER A 321 13.77 29.14 18.29
CA SER A 321 13.53 28.93 16.86
C SER A 321 13.78 30.18 16.01
N PHE A 322 14.50 30.01 14.90
CA PHE A 322 14.86 31.06 13.95
C PHE A 322 14.54 30.60 12.53
N SER A 323 14.05 31.49 11.66
CA SER A 323 13.73 31.15 10.27
C SER A 323 14.48 32.07 9.31
N PHE A 324 15.09 31.48 8.28
CA PHE A 324 15.90 32.20 7.30
C PHE A 324 15.49 31.83 5.87
N ARG A 325 15.74 32.72 4.92
CA ARG A 325 15.48 32.49 3.50
C ARG A 325 16.40 31.40 2.95
N LEU A 326 15.85 30.46 2.20
CA LEU A 326 16.58 29.36 1.58
C LEU A 326 16.44 29.44 0.06
N ALA A 327 17.48 29.95 -0.62
CA ALA A 327 17.53 29.91 -2.07
C ALA A 327 17.83 28.48 -2.55
N ARG A 328 16.91 27.84 -3.27
CA ARG A 328 17.07 26.47 -3.78
C ARG A 328 17.86 26.43 -5.10
N SER A 329 19.14 26.81 -5.03
CA SER A 329 20.03 26.89 -6.20
C SER A 329 21.13 25.83 -6.16
N ARG A 330 21.76 25.54 -7.31
CA ARG A 330 22.96 24.69 -7.39
C ARG A 330 24.11 25.21 -6.51
N GLY A 331 24.24 26.54 -6.39
CA GLY A 331 25.22 27.15 -5.51
C GLY A 331 24.94 26.83 -4.03
N THR A 332 23.68 26.92 -3.61
CA THR A 332 23.26 26.55 -2.25
C THR A 332 23.47 25.08 -1.96
N MET A 333 23.10 24.19 -2.89
CA MET A 333 23.39 22.76 -2.78
C MET A 333 24.89 22.51 -2.57
N ARG A 334 25.73 23.16 -3.37
CA ARG A 334 27.19 23.06 -3.23
C ARG A 334 27.69 23.56 -1.88
N LEU A 335 27.08 24.60 -1.30
CA LEU A 335 27.42 25.07 0.03
C LEU A 335 27.05 24.05 1.10
N PHE A 336 25.90 23.37 0.97
CA PHE A 336 25.47 22.34 1.92
C PHE A 336 26.38 21.10 1.88
N GLU A 337 26.97 20.77 0.73
CA GLU A 337 27.95 19.68 0.61
C GLU A 337 29.28 19.96 1.35
N ILE A 338 29.69 21.23 1.46
CA ILE A 338 31.05 21.60 1.88
C ILE A 338 31.12 22.35 3.20
N LYS A 339 30.04 23.05 3.59
CA LYS A 339 30.02 23.90 4.78
C LYS A 339 29.38 23.16 5.96
N LYS A 340 29.77 23.59 7.15
CA LYS A 340 29.19 23.16 8.42
C LYS A 340 28.53 24.36 9.08
N ALA A 341 27.36 24.20 9.66
CA ALA A 341 26.84 25.17 10.61
C ALA A 341 27.68 25.13 11.90
N ILE A 342 27.89 26.30 12.50
CA ILE A 342 28.69 26.47 13.71
C ILE A 342 27.74 26.93 14.81
N PHE A 343 27.81 26.28 15.96
CA PHE A 343 27.09 26.68 17.17
C PHE A 343 28.10 26.96 18.28
N GLU A 344 27.95 28.07 18.97
CA GLU A 344 28.91 28.57 19.95
C GLU A 344 28.21 28.98 21.22
N VAL A 345 28.65 28.44 22.35
CA VAL A 345 28.17 28.83 23.67
C VAL A 345 29.10 29.91 24.21
N TRP A 346 28.52 31.05 24.59
CA TRP A 346 29.24 32.21 25.09
C TRP A 346 28.76 32.58 26.48
N LYS A 347 29.70 32.99 27.34
CA LYS A 347 29.36 33.75 28.55
C LYS A 347 29.12 35.22 28.17
N PRO A 348 28.08 35.87 28.72
CA PRO A 348 27.87 37.28 28.51
C PRO A 348 29.04 38.10 29.03
N GLY A 349 29.33 39.18 28.29
CA GLY A 349 30.30 40.17 28.69
C GLY A 349 29.78 40.99 29.86
N THR A 350 30.69 41.65 30.57
CA THR A 350 30.34 42.67 31.56
C THR A 350 30.91 44.02 31.10
N LEU A 351 30.61 45.11 31.81
CA LEU A 351 31.09 46.45 31.47
C LEU A 351 32.62 46.54 31.25
N PHE A 352 33.40 45.63 31.85
CA PHE A 352 34.86 45.59 31.76
C PHE A 352 35.43 44.30 31.16
N ARG A 353 34.58 43.38 30.68
CA ARG A 353 35.03 42.11 30.10
C ARG A 353 34.23 41.77 28.85
N ASN A 354 34.95 41.44 27.79
CA ASN A 354 34.33 40.94 26.57
C ASN A 354 33.65 39.58 26.82
N PRO A 355 32.59 39.24 26.04
CA PRO A 355 32.04 37.89 26.02
C PRO A 355 33.12 36.84 25.77
N GLU A 356 32.99 35.68 26.41
CA GLU A 356 33.99 34.61 26.34
C GLU A 356 33.38 33.33 25.76
N LEU A 357 34.03 32.79 24.72
CA LEU A 357 33.64 31.52 24.11
C LEU A 357 33.94 30.37 25.07
N VAL A 358 32.90 29.60 25.40
CA VAL A 358 32.98 28.44 26.29
C VAL A 358 33.22 27.16 25.50
N ALA A 359 32.42 26.98 24.44
CA ALA A 359 32.34 25.74 23.69
C ALA A 359 31.83 26.00 22.28
N ARG A 360 32.21 25.13 21.34
CA ARG A 360 31.77 25.18 19.94
C ARG A 360 31.39 23.81 19.43
N ALA A 361 30.32 23.72 18.67
CA ALA A 361 29.83 22.53 17.98
C ALA A 361 29.72 22.79 16.47
N TYR A 362 29.87 21.73 15.66
CA TYR A 362 29.81 21.81 14.20
C TYR A 362 28.82 20.80 13.64
N GLN A 363 27.83 21.28 12.87
CA GLN A 363 26.84 20.43 12.20
C GLN A 363 27.11 20.41 10.70
N GLU A 364 27.24 19.22 10.11
CA GLU A 364 27.29 19.10 8.65
C GLU A 364 25.91 19.38 8.04
N LEU A 365 25.88 20.11 6.93
CA LEU A 365 24.65 20.46 6.23
C LEU A 365 24.26 19.44 5.15
N THR A 366 25.18 18.55 4.77
CA THR A 366 25.00 17.51 3.75
C THR A 366 23.72 16.69 3.89
N PRO A 367 23.27 16.28 5.11
CA PRO A 367 22.02 15.51 5.23
C PRO A 367 20.78 16.23 4.68
N LEU A 368 20.75 17.57 4.70
CA LEU A 368 19.62 18.36 4.17
C LEU A 368 19.53 18.35 2.63
N LEU A 369 20.47 17.70 1.95
CA LEU A 369 20.37 17.44 0.52
C LEU A 369 19.37 16.32 0.21
N THR A 370 19.18 15.38 1.14
CA THR A 370 18.35 14.18 0.96
C THR A 370 17.30 13.99 2.06
N SER A 371 17.36 14.78 3.13
CA SER A 371 16.41 14.75 4.25
C SER A 371 15.84 16.13 4.54
N CYS A 372 14.59 16.20 4.99
CA CYS A 372 13.88 17.43 5.34
C CYS A 372 14.36 18.00 6.69
N GLU A 373 14.95 17.17 7.54
CA GLU A 373 15.41 17.59 8.87
C GLU A 373 16.71 16.93 9.33
N ILE A 374 17.43 17.66 10.17
CA ILE A 374 18.49 17.16 11.04
C ILE A 374 18.03 17.46 12.46
N ASN A 375 17.84 16.44 13.29
CA ASN A 375 17.55 16.58 14.71
C ASN A 375 18.58 15.73 15.48
N THR A 376 19.53 16.37 16.18
CA THR A 376 20.69 15.66 16.72
C THR A 376 21.35 16.37 17.89
N HIS A 377 22.13 15.59 18.66
CA HIS A 377 23.02 16.05 19.72
C HIS A 377 24.44 16.16 19.18
N ILE A 378 25.04 17.34 19.28
CA ILE A 378 26.39 17.60 18.78
C ILE A 378 27.33 17.81 19.96
N PRO A 379 28.37 16.98 20.12
CA PRO A 379 29.32 17.13 21.21
C PRO A 379 30.10 18.43 21.07
N PHE A 380 30.32 19.10 22.20
CA PHE A 380 31.09 20.33 22.23
C PHE A 380 32.61 20.10 22.14
N LEU A 381 33.25 21.02 21.44
CA LEU A 381 34.68 21.15 21.32
C LEU A 381 35.13 22.44 22.01
N GLY A 382 36.23 22.35 22.76
CA GLY A 382 36.90 23.50 23.36
C GLY A 382 37.71 24.30 22.32
N SER A 383 38.36 25.37 22.78
CA SER A 383 39.17 26.27 21.96
C SER A 383 40.30 25.56 21.19
N ASN A 384 40.84 24.47 21.73
CA ASN A 384 41.86 23.63 21.10
C ASN A 384 41.30 22.51 20.20
N ARG A 385 40.00 22.57 19.86
CA ARG A 385 39.25 21.55 19.11
C ARG A 385 39.22 20.17 19.77
N LYS A 386 39.57 20.07 21.05
CA LYS A 386 39.42 18.82 21.82
C LYS A 386 38.03 18.78 22.45
N PRO A 387 37.44 17.58 22.66
CA PRO A 387 36.20 17.45 23.41
C PRO A 387 36.30 18.17 24.76
N CYS A 388 35.33 19.04 25.07
CA CYS A 388 35.28 19.78 26.34
C CYS A 388 34.19 19.28 27.29
N GLY A 389 33.53 18.17 26.94
CA GLY A 389 32.35 17.66 27.65
C GLY A 389 31.08 18.41 27.26
N GLY A 390 29.97 17.70 27.35
CA GLY A 390 28.64 18.20 26.99
C GLY A 390 28.32 18.19 25.50
N ASP A 391 27.05 18.46 25.21
CA ASP A 391 26.50 18.54 23.87
C ASP A 391 25.42 19.62 23.75
N ILE A 392 25.06 19.91 22.51
CA ILE A 392 23.93 20.77 22.15
C ILE A 392 22.93 19.97 21.32
N GLU A 393 21.65 20.03 21.68
CA GLU A 393 20.57 19.50 20.84
C GLU A 393 20.07 20.60 19.92
N ILE A 394 20.12 20.34 18.62
CA ILE A 394 19.66 21.27 17.58
C ILE A 394 18.73 20.59 16.60
N ALA A 395 17.86 21.38 15.98
CA ALA A 395 17.07 20.97 14.83
C ALA A 395 17.26 21.94 13.66
N LEU A 396 17.58 21.42 12.48
CA LEU A 396 17.54 22.15 11.20
C LEU A 396 16.44 21.53 10.35
N GLN A 397 15.47 22.32 9.91
CA GLN A 397 14.27 21.82 9.22
C GLN A 397 13.98 22.65 7.98
N MET A 398 13.62 21.99 6.88
CA MET A 398 13.12 22.60 5.66
C MET A 398 11.99 21.76 5.09
N ARG A 399 11.13 22.37 4.25
CA ARG A 399 9.97 21.67 3.71
C ARG A 399 10.34 20.39 2.96
N ARG A 400 11.33 20.49 2.08
CA ARG A 400 11.81 19.44 1.17
C ARG A 400 13.33 19.49 1.06
N PRO A 401 14.02 18.35 0.85
CA PRO A 401 15.47 18.34 0.74
C PRO A 401 15.95 19.01 -0.56
N LEU A 402 17.17 19.55 -0.55
CA LEU A 402 17.65 20.40 -1.65
C LEU A 402 17.93 19.65 -2.96
N LYS A 403 18.18 18.34 -2.93
CA LYS A 403 18.62 17.56 -4.10
C LYS A 403 17.63 16.44 -4.46
N GLU A 404 17.41 15.50 -3.57
CA GLU A 404 16.54 14.34 -3.79
C GLU A 404 15.30 14.44 -2.90
N ARG A 405 14.16 13.94 -3.38
CA ARG A 405 12.94 13.89 -2.56
C ARG A 405 13.13 12.84 -1.46
N GLU A 406 12.82 13.20 -0.22
CA GLU A 406 12.83 12.22 0.87
C GLU A 406 11.58 11.36 0.75
N THR A 407 11.76 10.04 0.62
CA THR A 407 10.66 9.08 0.64
C THR A 407 10.72 8.26 1.91
N ARG A 408 9.59 8.12 2.60
CA ARG A 408 9.45 7.26 3.79
C ARG A 408 8.49 6.12 3.50
N LEU A 409 8.73 4.98 4.15
CA LEU A 409 7.83 3.84 4.11
C LEU A 409 6.64 4.14 5.03
N GLU A 410 5.45 4.29 4.45
CA GLU A 410 4.20 4.43 5.20
C GLU A 410 3.42 3.11 5.09
N THR A 411 3.13 2.52 6.25
CA THR A 411 2.28 1.33 6.34
C THR A 411 0.85 1.79 6.60
N VAL A 412 -0.04 1.48 5.67
CA VAL A 412 -1.47 1.75 5.77
C VAL A 412 -2.20 0.45 6.07
N GLU A 413 -3.03 0.48 7.11
CA GLU A 413 -3.96 -0.60 7.45
C GLU A 413 -5.34 -0.27 6.90
N GLU A 414 -5.94 -1.22 6.19
CA GLU A 414 -7.30 -1.12 5.67
C GLU A 414 -8.10 -2.34 6.10
N LEU A 415 -9.29 -2.09 6.66
CA LEU A 415 -10.23 -3.14 7.02
C LEU A 415 -11.09 -3.46 5.80
N VAL A 416 -11.04 -4.69 5.32
CA VAL A 416 -11.87 -5.17 4.22
C VAL A 416 -12.89 -6.14 4.80
N ILE A 417 -14.18 -5.85 4.58
CA ILE A 417 -15.28 -6.76 4.93
C ILE A 417 -15.57 -7.62 3.70
N GLY A 418 -15.60 -8.93 3.90
CA GLY A 418 -15.92 -9.90 2.85
C GLY A 418 -17.42 -9.98 2.58
N ASP A 419 -17.78 -10.82 1.61
CA ASP A 419 -19.17 -10.98 1.20
C ASP A 419 -20.05 -11.63 2.27
N TYR A 420 -21.32 -11.25 2.27
CA TYR A 420 -22.33 -11.86 3.12
C TYR A 420 -22.85 -13.13 2.43
N VAL A 421 -22.71 -14.27 3.09
CA VAL A 421 -23.22 -15.55 2.58
C VAL A 421 -24.74 -15.54 2.71
N GLU A 422 -25.46 -15.75 1.61
CA GLU A 422 -26.93 -15.80 1.64
C GLU A 422 -27.43 -17.01 2.44
N PRO A 423 -28.48 -16.84 3.27
CA PRO A 423 -29.10 -17.97 3.96
C PRO A 423 -29.84 -18.84 2.92
N VAL A 424 -29.30 -20.02 2.61
CA VAL A 424 -29.99 -21.01 1.79
C VAL A 424 -31.30 -21.42 2.48
N ALA A 425 -32.42 -20.89 1.99
CA ALA A 425 -33.74 -21.38 2.35
C ALA A 425 -33.88 -22.80 1.79
N SER A 426 -34.21 -23.74 2.66
CA SER A 426 -34.45 -25.15 2.33
C SER A 426 -35.61 -25.29 1.33
N SER A 427 -35.32 -25.26 0.03
CA SER A 427 -36.24 -25.73 -1.01
C SER A 427 -35.81 -27.12 -1.50
N SER A 428 -36.79 -28.02 -1.50
CA SER A 428 -36.74 -29.45 -1.74
C SER A 428 -35.93 -29.92 -2.96
N ASN A 429 -35.25 -31.05 -2.78
CA ASN A 429 -34.93 -32.10 -3.77
C ASN A 429 -35.00 -31.70 -5.25
N HIS A 430 -33.85 -31.37 -5.82
CA HIS A 430 -33.55 -31.75 -7.20
C HIS A 430 -32.06 -32.07 -7.33
N VAL A 431 -31.76 -33.34 -7.61
CA VAL A 431 -30.44 -33.79 -8.09
C VAL A 431 -30.30 -33.25 -9.53
N PRO A 432 -29.19 -32.59 -9.87
CA PRO A 432 -28.25 -33.25 -10.79
C PRO A 432 -26.77 -33.00 -10.46
N MET A 433 -26.02 -34.09 -10.64
CA MET A 433 -24.60 -34.27 -11.00
C MET A 433 -23.50 -33.22 -10.68
N PRO A 434 -22.29 -33.70 -10.37
CA PRO A 434 -21.15 -32.87 -10.01
C PRO A 434 -20.43 -32.34 -11.25
N SER A 435 -20.08 -31.05 -11.22
CA SER A 435 -18.97 -30.52 -12.02
C SER A 435 -18.15 -29.58 -11.14
N ASP A 436 -16.94 -30.04 -10.89
CA ASP A 436 -15.68 -29.34 -10.65
C ASP A 436 -15.66 -27.85 -10.22
N GLN A 437 -14.97 -27.68 -9.09
CA GLN A 437 -14.07 -26.59 -8.70
C GLN A 437 -14.07 -25.33 -9.59
N VAL A 438 -14.55 -24.21 -9.04
CA VAL A 438 -14.22 -22.87 -9.53
C VAL A 438 -13.61 -22.04 -8.42
N ALA A 439 -12.43 -21.53 -8.76
CA ALA A 439 -11.56 -20.63 -8.03
C ALA A 439 -12.20 -19.23 -7.81
N PRO A 440 -11.52 -18.28 -7.12
CA PRO A 440 -12.14 -17.04 -6.64
C PRO A 440 -12.60 -16.11 -7.79
N PRO A 441 -13.55 -15.18 -7.53
CA PRO A 441 -14.22 -14.43 -8.58
C PRO A 441 -13.23 -13.53 -9.35
N PRO A 442 -13.28 -13.56 -10.71
CA PRO A 442 -12.43 -12.73 -11.54
C PRO A 442 -12.89 -11.27 -11.51
N ALA A 443 -11.91 -10.36 -11.65
CA ALA A 443 -12.13 -8.97 -11.98
C ALA A 443 -13.22 -8.80 -13.05
N SER A 444 -14.13 -7.84 -12.81
CA SER A 444 -15.14 -7.26 -13.71
C SER A 444 -15.14 -7.77 -15.16
N LEU A 445 -16.19 -8.53 -15.50
CA LEU A 445 -16.50 -9.07 -16.83
C LEU A 445 -17.05 -8.03 -17.84
N ASP A 446 -16.81 -6.73 -17.66
CA ASP A 446 -17.39 -5.68 -18.53
C ASP A 446 -16.51 -5.33 -19.76
N ASP A 447 -15.18 -5.46 -19.68
CA ASP A 447 -14.27 -5.24 -20.82
C ASP A 447 -13.44 -6.51 -21.16
N PRO A 448 -13.73 -7.21 -22.28
CA PRO A 448 -12.96 -8.38 -22.71
C PRO A 448 -11.50 -8.06 -23.11
N HIS A 449 -11.15 -6.78 -23.24
CA HIS A 449 -9.80 -6.30 -23.56
C HIS A 449 -9.08 -5.65 -22.38
N HIS A 450 -9.60 -5.83 -21.15
CA HIS A 450 -8.99 -5.24 -19.97
C HIS A 450 -7.51 -5.67 -19.84
N VAL A 451 -6.67 -4.75 -19.36
CA VAL A 451 -5.22 -4.98 -19.22
C VAL A 451 -4.91 -6.18 -18.33
N ASP A 452 -5.76 -6.47 -17.34
CA ASP A 452 -5.62 -7.61 -16.44
C ASP A 452 -5.69 -8.97 -17.15
N LEU A 453 -6.46 -9.06 -18.24
CA LEU A 453 -6.60 -10.27 -19.04
C LEU A 453 -5.39 -10.55 -19.94
N ILE A 454 -4.52 -9.55 -20.13
CA ILE A 454 -3.28 -9.70 -20.90
C ILE A 454 -2.18 -10.20 -19.96
N VAL A 455 -1.83 -11.48 -20.09
CA VAL A 455 -0.80 -12.12 -19.25
C VAL A 455 0.48 -12.48 -20.02
N SER A 456 0.43 -12.47 -21.35
CA SER A 456 1.52 -12.86 -22.25
C SER A 456 2.46 -11.69 -22.56
N TYR A 457 3.77 -11.98 -22.57
CA TYR A 457 4.82 -11.04 -22.93
C TYR A 457 4.69 -10.58 -24.38
N ASP A 458 4.44 -11.50 -25.31
CA ASP A 458 4.31 -11.19 -26.73
C ASP A 458 3.05 -10.37 -27.01
N VAL A 459 1.93 -10.69 -26.34
CA VAL A 459 0.70 -9.89 -26.43
C VAL A 459 0.92 -8.48 -25.87
N MET A 460 1.63 -8.33 -24.75
CA MET A 460 1.97 -7.01 -24.20
C MET A 460 2.81 -6.20 -25.19
N ASN A 461 3.82 -6.81 -25.81
CA ASN A 461 4.68 -6.14 -26.79
C ASN A 461 3.90 -5.67 -28.02
N GLU A 462 3.06 -6.54 -28.59
CA GLU A 462 2.27 -6.20 -29.78
C GLU A 462 1.26 -5.08 -29.48
N GLU A 463 0.60 -5.11 -28.32
CA GLU A 463 -0.32 -4.04 -27.92
C GLU A 463 0.41 -2.71 -27.66
N LEU A 464 1.60 -2.74 -27.02
CA LEU A 464 2.42 -1.55 -26.83
C LEU A 464 2.88 -0.94 -28.15
N GLU A 465 3.29 -1.75 -29.13
CA GLU A 465 3.67 -1.27 -30.46
C GLU A 465 2.48 -0.61 -31.19
N LYS A 466 1.30 -1.23 -31.14
CA LYS A 466 0.07 -0.67 -31.71
C LYS A 466 -0.34 0.66 -31.05
N LEU A 467 -0.20 0.76 -29.72
CA LEU A 467 -0.52 1.98 -28.97
C LEU A 467 0.50 3.08 -29.26
N GLY A 468 1.80 2.75 -29.27
CA GLY A 468 2.89 3.68 -29.59
C GLY A 468 2.80 4.24 -31.01
N ALA A 469 2.33 3.45 -31.98
CA ALA A 469 2.09 3.93 -33.35
C ALA A 469 0.87 4.87 -33.45
N LYS A 470 -0.14 4.70 -32.59
CA LYS A 470 -1.39 5.49 -32.62
C LYS A 470 -1.28 6.79 -31.83
N LEU A 471 -0.62 6.78 -30.68
CA LEU A 471 -0.53 7.92 -29.76
C LEU A 471 -0.09 9.25 -30.43
N PRO A 472 0.93 9.29 -31.32
CA PRO A 472 1.35 10.54 -31.97
C PRO A 472 0.28 11.17 -32.89
N SER A 473 -0.70 10.39 -33.33
CA SER A 473 -1.76 10.82 -34.26
C SER A 473 -3.05 11.26 -33.58
N LEU A 474 -3.14 11.15 -32.25
CA LEU A 474 -4.34 11.37 -31.46
C LEU A 474 -4.19 12.60 -30.54
N THR A 475 -5.27 13.38 -30.40
CA THR A 475 -5.34 14.53 -29.48
C THR A 475 -6.65 14.50 -28.71
N GLY A 476 -6.65 14.97 -27.45
CA GLY A 476 -7.85 15.06 -26.61
C GLY A 476 -8.08 13.83 -25.73
N PRO A 477 -9.32 13.60 -25.23
CA PRO A 477 -9.62 12.56 -24.24
C PRO A 477 -9.22 11.14 -24.66
N ALA A 478 -9.38 10.78 -25.94
CA ALA A 478 -8.96 9.48 -26.47
C ALA A 478 -7.43 9.27 -26.43
N ALA A 479 -6.63 10.35 -26.50
CA ALA A 479 -5.19 10.26 -26.35
C ALA A 479 -4.80 9.98 -24.89
N ILE A 480 -5.56 10.53 -23.92
CA ILE A 480 -5.36 10.31 -22.48
C ILE A 480 -5.66 8.84 -22.14
N GLU A 481 -6.81 8.31 -22.55
CA GLU A 481 -7.17 6.91 -22.27
C GLU A 481 -6.18 5.90 -22.89
N LEU A 482 -5.71 6.15 -24.11
CA LEU A 482 -4.70 5.29 -24.74
C LEU A 482 -3.32 5.46 -24.12
N SER A 483 -2.99 6.64 -23.60
CA SER A 483 -1.75 6.87 -22.84
C SER A 483 -1.79 6.10 -21.52
N ASP A 484 -2.89 6.18 -20.77
CA ASP A 484 -3.07 5.46 -19.52
C ASP A 484 -2.98 3.93 -19.73
N ARG A 485 -3.59 3.43 -20.82
CA ARG A 485 -3.48 2.02 -21.21
C ARG A 485 -2.04 1.63 -21.59
N HIS A 486 -1.33 2.50 -22.32
CA HIS A 486 0.07 2.28 -22.71
C HIS A 486 0.97 2.21 -21.47
N ASP A 487 0.81 3.13 -20.52
CA ASP A 487 1.59 3.17 -19.29
C ASP A 487 1.29 1.96 -18.40
N SER A 488 0.02 1.54 -18.32
CA SER A 488 -0.40 0.34 -17.60
C SER A 488 0.22 -0.95 -18.16
N LEU A 489 0.25 -1.10 -19.48
CA LEU A 489 0.89 -2.24 -20.15
C LEU A 489 2.41 -2.20 -20.01
N THR A 490 3.02 -1.02 -20.03
CA THR A 490 4.47 -0.84 -19.82
C THR A 490 4.88 -1.28 -18.43
N LEU A 491 4.13 -0.84 -17.40
CA LEU A 491 4.36 -1.24 -16.01
C LEU A 491 4.16 -2.75 -15.83
N LYS A 492 3.11 -3.32 -16.44
CA LYS A 492 2.83 -4.76 -16.34
C LYS A 492 3.94 -5.60 -16.98
N LYS A 493 4.46 -5.18 -18.13
CA LYS A 493 5.62 -5.80 -18.77
C LYS A 493 6.86 -5.78 -17.87
N GLN A 494 7.18 -4.60 -17.31
CA GLN A 494 8.33 -4.46 -16.40
C GLN A 494 8.20 -5.35 -15.15
N LEU A 495 7.00 -5.44 -14.58
CA LEU A 495 6.76 -6.30 -13.42
C LEU A 495 6.94 -7.78 -13.77
N LEU A 496 6.44 -8.22 -14.93
CA LEU A 496 6.63 -9.59 -15.41
C LEU A 496 8.12 -9.93 -15.58
N GLU A 497 8.90 -9.04 -16.20
CA GLU A 497 10.35 -9.19 -16.36
C GLU A 497 11.07 -9.27 -15.01
N ILE A 498 10.67 -8.45 -14.03
CA ILE A 498 11.22 -8.49 -12.66
C ILE A 498 10.87 -9.81 -11.97
N GLU A 499 9.63 -10.28 -12.06
CA GLU A 499 9.23 -11.56 -11.45
C GLU A 499 10.03 -12.74 -12.03
N MET A 500 10.30 -12.72 -13.34
CA MET A 500 11.17 -13.72 -13.99
C MET A 500 12.63 -13.60 -13.53
N GLN A 501 13.21 -12.40 -13.52
CA GLN A 501 14.61 -12.17 -13.12
C GLN A 501 14.88 -12.50 -11.65
N THR A 502 13.92 -12.22 -10.77
CA THR A 502 14.02 -12.51 -9.34
C THR A 502 13.75 -13.99 -9.01
N GLY A 503 13.31 -14.78 -10.00
CA GLY A 503 12.94 -16.18 -9.82
C GLY A 503 11.61 -16.38 -9.07
N LYS A 504 10.84 -15.30 -8.82
CA LYS A 504 9.51 -15.36 -8.22
C LYS A 504 8.50 -15.99 -9.18
N LEU A 505 8.72 -15.85 -10.48
CA LEU A 505 8.00 -16.52 -11.55
C LEU A 505 8.97 -17.37 -12.36
N THR A 506 8.85 -18.70 -12.25
CA THR A 506 9.63 -19.61 -13.08
C THR A 506 9.03 -19.72 -14.48
N LEU A 507 9.81 -20.21 -15.44
CA LEU A 507 9.33 -20.47 -16.80
C LEU A 507 8.13 -21.43 -16.80
N GLU A 508 8.18 -22.49 -15.98
CA GLU A 508 7.08 -23.47 -15.83
C GLU A 508 5.79 -22.80 -15.34
N MET A 509 5.87 -21.97 -14.29
CA MET A 509 4.72 -21.22 -13.77
C MET A 509 4.17 -20.22 -14.80
N TYR A 510 5.04 -19.65 -15.63
CA TYR A 510 4.64 -18.74 -16.71
C TYR A 510 3.91 -19.49 -17.84
N VAL A 511 4.41 -20.67 -18.25
CA VAL A 511 3.76 -21.55 -19.22
C VAL A 511 2.38 -22.01 -18.72
N GLU A 512 2.26 -22.42 -17.45
CA GLU A 512 0.98 -22.77 -16.84
C GLU A 512 -0.01 -21.59 -16.86
N ARG A 513 0.48 -20.38 -16.58
CA ARG A 513 -0.32 -19.15 -16.64
C ARG A 513 -0.83 -18.88 -18.06
N LEU A 514 -0.01 -19.10 -19.09
CA LEU A 514 -0.42 -18.98 -20.49
C LEU A 514 -1.49 -20.02 -20.85
N HIS A 515 -1.29 -21.30 -20.52
CA HIS A 515 -2.29 -22.36 -20.75
C HIS A 515 -3.63 -22.04 -20.08
N SER A 516 -3.61 -21.59 -18.83
CA SER A 516 -4.81 -21.19 -18.10
C SER A 516 -5.55 -20.06 -18.83
N ARG A 517 -4.83 -19.01 -19.26
CA ARG A 517 -5.44 -17.88 -19.97
C ARG A 517 -5.96 -18.24 -21.36
N ILE A 518 -5.23 -19.06 -22.12
CA ILE A 518 -5.68 -19.57 -23.43
C ILE A 518 -7.01 -20.31 -23.29
N SER A 519 -7.12 -21.20 -22.30
CA SER A 519 -8.37 -21.95 -22.06
C SER A 519 -9.54 -21.03 -21.73
N ALA A 520 -9.32 -20.05 -20.85
CA ALA A 520 -10.32 -19.07 -20.45
C ALA A 520 -10.71 -18.13 -21.60
N ASP A 521 -9.77 -17.75 -22.46
CA ASP A 521 -10.03 -16.91 -23.63
C ASP A 521 -10.82 -17.63 -24.72
N ARG A 522 -10.60 -18.93 -24.95
CA ARG A 522 -11.42 -19.72 -25.88
C ARG A 522 -12.88 -19.80 -25.42
N VAL A 523 -13.12 -19.91 -24.11
CA VAL A 523 -14.46 -19.81 -23.53
C VAL A 523 -15.04 -18.41 -23.74
N LEU A 524 -14.26 -17.36 -23.48
CA LEU A 524 -14.67 -15.97 -23.68
C LEU A 524 -15.01 -15.68 -25.14
N VAL A 525 -14.25 -16.19 -26.11
CA VAL A 525 -14.54 -16.07 -27.55
C VAL A 525 -15.91 -16.67 -27.86
N SER A 526 -16.19 -17.86 -27.34
CA SER A 526 -17.48 -18.54 -27.53
C SER A 526 -18.65 -17.72 -26.94
N GLN A 527 -18.47 -17.13 -25.76
CA GLN A 527 -19.45 -16.24 -25.12
C GLN A 527 -19.66 -14.93 -25.91
N LEU A 528 -18.59 -14.34 -26.44
CA LEU A 528 -18.66 -13.12 -27.25
C LEU A 528 -19.35 -13.38 -28.60
N LEU A 529 -19.13 -14.55 -29.21
CA LEU A 529 -19.85 -14.96 -30.42
C LEU A 529 -21.34 -15.18 -30.13
N ALA A 530 -21.68 -15.86 -29.03
CA ALA A 530 -23.07 -16.06 -28.60
C ALA A 530 -23.80 -14.74 -28.29
N SER A 531 -23.08 -13.72 -27.81
CA SER A 531 -23.60 -12.38 -27.55
C SER A 531 -23.49 -11.41 -28.74
N ASN A 532 -23.22 -11.91 -29.96
CA ASN A 532 -23.07 -11.12 -31.19
C ASN A 532 -21.94 -10.06 -31.18
N ARG A 533 -20.98 -10.15 -30.25
CA ARG A 533 -19.80 -9.27 -30.16
C ARG A 533 -18.64 -9.78 -31.01
N ARG A 534 -18.84 -9.90 -32.33
CA ARG A 534 -17.89 -10.57 -33.26
C ARG A 534 -16.52 -9.90 -33.34
N LEU A 535 -16.45 -8.57 -33.26
CA LEU A 535 -15.18 -7.83 -33.30
C LEU A 535 -14.34 -8.06 -32.04
N ASP A 536 -15.00 -8.15 -30.89
CA ASP A 536 -14.33 -8.46 -29.62
C ASP A 536 -13.86 -9.91 -29.60
N ALA A 537 -14.69 -10.84 -30.08
CA ALA A 537 -14.33 -12.25 -30.24
C ALA A 537 -13.08 -12.42 -31.14
N ALA A 538 -13.01 -11.68 -32.25
CA ALA A 538 -11.86 -11.70 -33.16
C ALA A 538 -10.57 -11.23 -32.48
N ARG A 539 -10.64 -10.15 -31.67
CA ARG A 539 -9.48 -9.62 -30.93
C ARG A 539 -9.02 -10.57 -29.82
N VAL A 540 -9.93 -11.18 -29.08
CA VAL A 540 -9.58 -12.18 -28.06
C VAL A 540 -9.00 -13.44 -28.72
N LEU A 541 -9.53 -13.87 -29.87
CA LEU A 541 -8.96 -14.99 -30.62
C LEU A 541 -7.54 -14.67 -31.14
N HIS A 542 -7.29 -13.44 -31.60
CA HIS A 542 -5.95 -13.00 -31.96
C HIS A 542 -4.98 -13.06 -30.77
N ARG A 543 -5.44 -12.63 -29.58
CA ARG A 543 -4.68 -12.77 -28.32
C ARG A 543 -4.31 -14.24 -28.05
N VAL A 544 -5.25 -15.17 -28.25
CA VAL A 544 -5.00 -16.62 -28.11
C VAL A 544 -3.89 -17.09 -29.06
N LYS A 545 -3.95 -16.71 -30.34
CA LYS A 545 -2.95 -17.12 -31.34
C LYS A 545 -1.54 -16.64 -31.01
N ILE A 546 -1.40 -15.42 -30.50
CA ILE A 546 -0.10 -14.90 -30.05
C ILE A 546 0.42 -15.74 -28.88
N MET A 547 -0.43 -16.04 -27.89
CA MET A 547 -0.02 -16.85 -26.73
C MET A 547 0.37 -18.29 -27.11
N GLU A 548 -0.34 -18.89 -28.07
CA GLU A 548 0.01 -20.21 -28.60
C GLU A 548 1.37 -20.20 -29.32
N LYS A 549 1.63 -19.18 -30.12
CA LYS A 549 2.93 -18.99 -30.77
C LYS A 549 4.07 -18.75 -29.78
N GLU A 550 3.79 -18.03 -28.69
CA GLU A 550 4.76 -17.80 -27.62
C GLU A 550 5.17 -19.12 -26.95
N LEU A 551 4.21 -20.03 -26.74
CA LEU A 551 4.47 -21.36 -26.17
C LEU A 551 5.32 -22.23 -27.09
N GLU A 552 5.05 -22.23 -28.40
CA GLU A 552 5.88 -22.93 -29.39
C GLU A 552 7.35 -22.46 -29.37
N GLY A 553 7.58 -21.18 -29.09
CA GLY A 553 8.91 -20.60 -28.94
C GLY A 553 9.67 -21.04 -27.67
N THR A 554 8.96 -21.46 -26.62
CA THR A 554 9.57 -21.91 -25.35
C THR A 554 10.00 -23.39 -25.38
N GLU A 555 9.36 -24.22 -26.20
CA GLU A 555 9.70 -25.65 -26.34
C GLU A 555 10.91 -25.89 -27.25
N GLY A 556 11.27 -24.95 -28.13
CA GLY A 556 12.42 -25.06 -29.05
C GLY A 556 13.80 -24.76 -28.44
N GLY A 557 13.88 -24.44 -27.15
CA GLY A 557 15.12 -24.00 -26.48
C GLY A 557 15.92 -25.09 -25.77
N SER A 558 15.46 -26.34 -25.74
CA SER A 558 16.04 -27.41 -24.91
C SER A 558 16.70 -28.56 -25.67
N GLU A 559 17.01 -28.42 -26.97
CA GLU A 559 17.69 -29.48 -27.74
C GLU A 559 19.17 -29.22 -28.09
N ASP A 560 19.76 -28.08 -27.71
CA ASP A 560 21.20 -27.85 -27.86
C ASP A 560 21.84 -27.33 -26.54
N ALA A 561 22.10 -28.25 -25.61
CA ALA A 561 23.06 -28.08 -24.50
C ALA A 561 23.65 -29.42 -24.06
#